data_AF-A0A0V8J5B2-F1
#
_entry.id   AF-A0A0V8J5B2-F1
#
_cell.length_a   1.000
_cell.length_b   1.000
_cell.length_c   1.000
_cell.angle_alpha   90.00
_cell.angle_beta   90.00
_cell.angle_gamma   90.00
#
_symmetry.space_group_name_H-M   'P 1'
#
loop_
_entity.id
_entity.type
_entity.pdbx_description
1 polymer ?
#
loop_
_entity_poly.entity_id
_entity_poly.type
_entity_poly.pdbx_seq_one_letter_code
_entity_poly.pdbx_strand_id
1 'polypeptide(L)'
;MGNTTNMLIEHLINGFHFFIALVLCAIMVLGVDFFQPLFGYLKSTNKDTLLALFVLMLPFVYTLGILIDNFVDDVVFRKRKKETRDENRKTARELILLTNDQNQANQLDYIRTKIRITRTACFNFALITLFSLVIMYRTYHFKYIAVLILISLLGGLLTFLAYWSWEHNTKSSNKRVSDGFRIYEKHKTAKKEETTTPM
;
A
#
# COMPACT_ATOMS: atom_id res chain seq x y z
N MET A 1 9.62 -14.26 10.80
CA MET A 1 10.26 -14.07 9.47
C MET A 1 9.11 -13.87 8.50
N GLY A 2 8.83 -12.64 8.09
CA GLY A 2 7.78 -12.39 7.09
C GLY A 2 8.08 -13.22 5.83
N ASN A 3 7.09 -13.98 5.37
CA ASN A 3 7.24 -14.78 4.15
C ASN A 3 7.62 -13.83 3.00
N THR A 4 8.78 -14.07 2.37
CA THR A 4 9.27 -13.30 1.20
C THR A 4 8.20 -13.17 0.11
N THR A 5 7.33 -14.16 -0.01
CA THR A 5 6.13 -14.16 -0.85
C THR A 5 5.18 -12.99 -0.56
N ASN A 6 4.94 -12.63 0.70
CA ASN A 6 4.04 -11.54 1.05
C ASN A 6 4.60 -10.19 0.61
N MET A 7 5.92 -10.01 0.77
CA MET A 7 6.60 -8.80 0.32
C MET A 7 6.60 -8.70 -1.21
N LEU A 8 6.76 -9.83 -1.91
CA LEU A 8 6.66 -9.89 -3.37
C LEU A 8 5.26 -9.53 -3.86
N ILE A 9 4.21 -10.11 -3.27
CA ILE A 9 2.81 -9.82 -3.61
C ILE A 9 2.48 -8.34 -3.34
N GLU A 10 2.92 -7.81 -2.20
CA GLU A 10 2.74 -6.39 -1.84
C GLU A 10 3.32 -5.45 -2.90
N HIS A 11 4.58 -5.66 -3.31
CA HIS A 11 5.20 -4.84 -4.33
C HIS A 11 4.56 -5.02 -5.71
N LEU A 12 4.14 -6.23 -6.08
CA LEU A 12 3.42 -6.45 -7.34
C LEU A 12 2.09 -5.70 -7.37
N ILE A 13 1.27 -5.79 -6.32
CA ILE A 13 -0.02 -5.07 -6.24
C ILE A 13 0.19 -3.57 -6.34
N ASN A 14 1.13 -3.03 -5.56
CA ASN A 14 1.46 -1.60 -5.60
C ASN A 14 2.00 -1.16 -6.96
N GLY A 15 2.83 -2.00 -7.56
CA GLY A 15 3.39 -1.81 -8.90
C GLY A 15 2.31 -1.74 -9.97
N PHE A 16 1.34 -2.65 -9.95
CA PHE A 16 0.26 -2.68 -10.93
C PHE A 16 -0.62 -1.42 -10.84
N HIS A 17 -0.99 -1.02 -9.62
CA HIS A 17 -1.75 0.22 -9.43
C HIS A 17 -0.99 1.44 -9.95
N PHE A 18 0.31 1.54 -9.65
CA PHE A 18 1.12 2.66 -10.13
C PHE A 18 1.34 2.60 -11.65
N PHE A 19 1.54 1.42 -12.21
CA PHE A 19 1.65 1.21 -13.65
C PHE A 19 0.38 1.66 -14.38
N ILE A 20 -0.80 1.32 -13.87
CA ILE A 20 -2.09 1.82 -14.42
C ILE A 20 -2.12 3.35 -14.36
N ALA A 21 -1.72 3.96 -13.24
CA ALA A 21 -1.64 5.42 -13.13
C ALA A 21 -0.67 6.04 -14.15
N LEU A 22 0.48 5.40 -14.41
CA LEU A 22 1.43 5.85 -15.44
C LEU A 22 0.87 5.74 -16.86
N VAL A 23 0.20 4.65 -17.19
CA VAL A 23 -0.46 4.47 -18.49
C VAL A 23 -1.54 5.55 -18.67
N LEU A 24 -2.37 5.79 -17.65
CA LEU A 24 -3.36 6.87 -17.69
C LEU A 24 -2.70 8.24 -17.81
N CYS A 25 -1.61 8.51 -17.11
CA CYS A 25 -0.85 9.74 -17.26
C CYS A 25 -0.32 9.92 -18.70
N ALA A 26 0.21 8.86 -19.30
CA ALA A 26 0.68 8.89 -20.69
C ALA A 26 -0.46 9.15 -21.67
N ILE A 27 -1.62 8.51 -21.50
CA ILE A 27 -2.84 8.76 -22.30
C ILE A 27 -3.33 10.20 -22.09
N MET A 28 -3.31 10.70 -20.86
CA MET A 28 -3.71 12.06 -20.53
C MET A 28 -2.86 13.11 -21.27
N VAL A 29 -1.54 12.90 -21.35
CA VAL A 29 -0.60 13.81 -22.02
C VAL A 29 -0.67 13.68 -23.54
N LEU A 30 -0.44 12.47 -24.06
CA LEU A 30 -0.30 12.21 -25.50
C LEU A 30 -1.64 12.13 -26.24
N GLY A 31 -2.75 11.94 -25.51
CA GLY A 31 -4.07 11.72 -26.08
C GLY A 31 -4.32 10.26 -26.43
N VAL A 32 -5.60 9.91 -26.59
CA VAL A 32 -6.04 8.53 -26.91
C VAL A 32 -5.61 8.13 -28.32
N ASP A 33 -5.58 9.07 -29.26
CA ASP A 33 -5.28 8.80 -30.68
C ASP A 33 -3.85 8.30 -30.88
N PHE A 34 -2.90 8.78 -30.09
CA PHE A 34 -1.51 8.32 -30.12
C PHE A 34 -1.37 6.80 -29.85
N PHE A 35 -2.24 6.26 -29.00
CA PHE A 35 -2.21 4.85 -28.60
C PHE A 35 -3.06 3.93 -29.50
N GLN A 36 -3.87 4.47 -30.42
CA GLN A 36 -4.72 3.65 -31.30
C GLN A 36 -3.95 2.56 -32.09
N PRO A 37 -2.78 2.83 -32.70
CA PRO A 37 -2.02 1.81 -33.42
C PRO A 37 -1.57 0.67 -32.50
N LEU A 38 -1.14 1.01 -31.28
CA LEU A 38 -0.72 0.03 -30.28
C LEU A 38 -1.89 -0.87 -29.84
N PHE A 39 -3.07 -0.29 -29.62
CA PHE A 39 -4.28 -1.06 -29.31
C PHE A 39 -4.69 -1.99 -30.46
N GLY A 40 -4.55 -1.52 -31.71
CA GLY A 40 -4.78 -2.35 -32.90
C GLY A 40 -3.86 -3.57 -32.95
N TYR A 41 -2.56 -3.36 -32.70
CA TYR A 41 -1.58 -4.45 -32.63
C TYR A 41 -1.88 -5.44 -31.50
N LEU A 42 -2.15 -4.94 -30.30
CA LEU A 42 -2.49 -5.78 -29.13
C LEU A 42 -3.73 -6.64 -29.38
N LYS A 43 -4.76 -6.11 -30.05
CA LYS A 43 -5.99 -6.83 -30.37
C LYS A 43 -5.77 -7.93 -31.43
N SER A 44 -4.85 -7.70 -32.38
CA SER A 44 -4.52 -8.66 -33.43
C SER A 44 -3.52 -9.74 -33.00
N THR A 45 -2.90 -9.57 -31.83
CA THR A 45 -1.82 -10.45 -31.36
C THR A 45 -2.39 -11.73 -30.73
N ASN A 46 -1.69 -12.86 -30.91
CA ASN A 46 -2.08 -14.13 -30.31
C ASN A 46 -2.01 -14.06 -28.77
N LYS A 47 -2.89 -14.80 -28.09
CA LYS A 47 -2.97 -14.88 -26.63
C LYS A 47 -1.63 -15.30 -25.99
N ASP A 48 -0.90 -16.19 -26.65
CA ASP A 48 0.39 -16.69 -26.16
C ASP A 48 1.45 -15.58 -26.11
N THR A 49 1.46 -14.70 -27.12
CA THR A 49 2.35 -13.54 -27.16
C THR A 49 1.97 -12.50 -26.11
N LEU A 50 0.66 -12.29 -25.85
CA LEU A 50 0.20 -11.42 -24.77
C LEU A 50 0.61 -11.96 -23.40
N LEU A 51 0.55 -13.28 -23.20
CA LEU A 51 1.00 -13.92 -21.96
C LEU A 51 2.52 -13.76 -21.79
N ALA A 52 3.31 -13.97 -22.85
CA ALA A 52 4.75 -13.74 -22.82
C ALA A 52 5.09 -12.28 -22.46
N LEU A 53 4.38 -11.30 -23.06
CA LEU A 53 4.54 -9.89 -22.73
C LEU A 53 4.17 -9.60 -21.27
N PHE A 54 3.08 -10.18 -20.77
CA PHE A 54 2.68 -10.03 -19.36
C PHE A 54 3.76 -10.55 -18.40
N VAL A 55 4.32 -11.73 -18.67
CA VAL A 55 5.41 -12.31 -17.86
C VAL A 55 6.65 -11.41 -17.90
N LEU A 56 7.01 -10.88 -19.07
CA LEU A 56 8.12 -9.94 -19.24
C LEU A 56 7.91 -8.63 -18.47
N MET A 57 6.66 -8.21 -18.29
CA MET A 57 6.31 -6.98 -17.55
C MET A 57 6.39 -7.15 -16.03
N LEU A 58 6.33 -8.37 -15.48
CA LEU A 58 6.31 -8.58 -14.02
C LEU A 58 7.52 -7.99 -13.29
N PRO A 59 8.79 -8.17 -13.74
CA PRO A 59 9.94 -7.56 -13.08
C PRO A 59 9.89 -6.02 -13.10
N PHE A 60 9.37 -5.44 -14.18
CA PHE A 60 9.21 -3.99 -14.31
C PHE A 60 8.16 -3.47 -13.33
N VAL A 61 6.99 -4.13 -13.28
CA VAL A 61 5.91 -3.82 -12.34
C VAL A 61 6.38 -3.95 -10.90
N TYR A 62 7.11 -5.01 -10.56
CA TYR A 62 7.68 -5.19 -9.23
C TYR A 62 8.62 -4.03 -8.83
N THR A 63 9.51 -3.64 -9.73
CA THR A 63 10.46 -2.53 -9.50
C THR A 63 9.73 -1.20 -9.29
N LEU A 64 8.71 -0.93 -10.11
CA LEU A 64 7.82 0.22 -9.94
C LEU A 64 7.12 0.19 -8.57
N GLY A 65 6.69 -0.98 -8.12
CA GLY A 65 6.03 -1.18 -6.83
C GLY A 65 6.92 -0.82 -5.64
N ILE A 66 8.22 -1.12 -5.70
CA ILE A 66 9.19 -0.70 -4.68
C ILE A 66 9.39 0.82 -4.74
N LEU A 67 9.55 1.38 -5.93
CA LEU A 67 9.81 2.81 -6.12
C LEU A 67 8.66 3.65 -5.57
N ILE A 68 7.41 3.28 -5.90
CA ILE A 68 6.24 4.03 -5.45
C ILE A 68 6.01 3.90 -3.95
N ASP A 69 6.28 2.73 -3.34
CA ASP A 69 6.14 2.57 -1.89
C ASP A 69 7.09 3.52 -1.14
N ASN A 70 8.35 3.60 -1.57
CA ASN A 70 9.33 4.54 -1.01
C ASN A 70 8.93 6.00 -1.24
N PHE A 71 8.50 6.34 -2.46
CA PHE A 71 8.09 7.70 -2.80
C PHE A 71 6.90 8.18 -1.97
N VAL A 72 5.86 7.36 -1.84
CA VAL A 72 4.67 7.68 -1.04
C VAL A 72 5.05 7.86 0.43
N ASP A 73 5.96 7.04 0.95
CA ASP A 73 6.46 7.17 2.31
C ASP A 73 7.18 8.50 2.57
N ASP A 74 8.05 8.91 1.64
CA ASP A 74 8.91 10.08 1.81
C ASP A 74 8.22 11.40 1.48
N VAL A 75 7.25 11.41 0.57
CA VAL A 75 6.60 12.64 0.10
C VAL A 75 5.26 12.86 0.79
N VAL A 76 4.41 11.83 0.84
CA VAL A 76 3.01 11.97 1.26
C VAL A 76 2.86 11.80 2.77
N PHE A 77 3.51 10.80 3.36
CA PHE A 77 3.31 10.43 4.76
C PHE A 77 4.42 10.88 5.72
N ARG A 78 5.47 11.56 5.21
CA ARG A 78 6.62 12.02 6.01
C ARG A 78 6.27 12.92 7.18
N LYS A 79 5.32 13.86 7.02
CA LYS A 79 4.87 14.76 8.10
C LYS A 79 4.20 13.99 9.24
N ARG A 80 3.30 13.07 8.89
CA ARG A 80 2.56 12.28 9.88
C ARG A 80 3.44 11.25 10.59
N LYS A 81 4.48 10.75 9.89
CA LYS A 81 5.54 9.91 10.49
C LYS A 81 6.37 10.68 11.52
N LYS A 82 6.62 11.99 11.33
CA LYS A 82 7.27 12.84 12.33
C LYS A 82 6.38 13.09 13.55
N GLU A 83 5.09 13.36 13.34
CA GLU A 83 4.13 13.54 14.44
C GLU A 83 3.92 12.28 15.29
N THR A 84 4.11 11.09 14.70
CA THR A 84 4.05 9.82 15.44
C THR A 84 5.42 9.33 15.95
N ARG A 85 6.51 10.06 15.72
CA ARG A 85 7.86 9.75 16.21
C ARG A 85 8.12 10.52 17.50
N ASP A 86 7.31 10.22 18.51
CA ASP A 86 7.61 10.60 19.88
C ASP A 86 8.91 9.90 20.30
N GLU A 87 9.89 10.60 20.87
CA GLU A 87 11.25 10.08 21.13
C GLU A 87 11.25 8.88 22.09
N ASN A 88 10.15 8.66 22.82
CA ASN A 88 9.95 7.53 23.75
C ASN A 88 9.08 6.38 23.19
N ARG A 89 8.75 6.35 21.89
CA ARG A 89 7.87 5.31 21.34
C ARG A 89 8.61 3.98 21.16
N LYS A 90 8.32 3.07 22.09
CA LYS A 90 8.69 1.66 22.03
C LYS A 90 8.27 1.04 20.69
N THR A 91 9.20 0.39 19.99
CA THR A 91 8.95 -0.07 18.62
C THR A 91 8.47 -1.52 18.55
N ALA A 92 7.72 -1.87 17.51
CA ALA A 92 7.34 -3.27 17.24
C ALA A 92 8.56 -4.21 17.17
N ARG A 93 9.69 -3.72 16.65
CA ARG A 93 10.94 -4.48 16.55
C ARG A 93 11.55 -4.74 17.92
N GLU A 94 11.56 -3.72 18.78
CA GLU A 94 12.02 -3.82 20.16
C GLU A 94 11.14 -4.79 20.97
N LEU A 95 9.82 -4.74 20.79
CA LEU A 95 8.91 -5.69 21.43
C LEU A 95 9.23 -7.13 21.04
N ILE A 96 9.40 -7.40 19.75
CA ILE A 96 9.73 -8.75 19.23
C ILE A 96 11.08 -9.23 19.79
N LEU A 97 12.07 -8.35 19.87
CA LEU A 97 13.38 -8.68 20.45
C LEU A 97 13.28 -9.02 21.94
N LEU A 98 12.37 -8.37 22.68
CA LEU A 98 12.20 -8.59 24.11
C LEU A 98 11.33 -9.80 24.44
N THR A 99 10.28 -10.06 23.67
CA THR A 99 9.36 -11.18 23.92
C THR A 99 9.82 -12.49 23.29
N ASN A 100 10.61 -12.43 22.21
CA ASN A 100 11.05 -13.57 21.40
C ASN A 100 9.87 -14.49 20.97
N ASP A 101 8.66 -13.94 20.87
CA ASP A 101 7.45 -14.66 20.48
C ASP A 101 7.24 -14.56 18.96
N GLN A 102 7.44 -15.68 18.26
CA GLN A 102 7.28 -15.77 16.83
C GLN A 102 5.84 -15.49 16.36
N ASN A 103 4.82 -15.84 17.16
CA ASN A 103 3.43 -15.58 16.80
C ASN A 103 3.13 -14.08 16.83
N GLN A 104 3.63 -13.38 17.85
CA GLN A 104 3.53 -11.94 17.94
C GLN A 104 4.27 -11.24 16.79
N ALA A 105 5.46 -11.72 16.42
CA ALA A 105 6.21 -11.23 15.28
C ALA A 105 5.44 -11.38 13.96
N ASN A 106 4.87 -12.56 13.70
CA ASN A 106 4.10 -12.83 12.49
C ASN A 106 2.84 -11.95 12.38
N GLN A 107 2.14 -11.71 13.50
CA GLN A 107 0.98 -10.81 13.51
C GLN A 107 1.37 -9.36 13.22
N LEU A 108 2.46 -8.87 13.80
CA LEU A 108 2.95 -7.50 13.57
C LEU A 108 3.43 -7.32 12.14
N ASP A 109 4.11 -8.31 11.56
CA ASP A 109 4.52 -8.31 10.15
C ASP A 109 3.30 -8.26 9.22
N TYR A 110 2.26 -9.06 9.49
CA TYR A 110 1.02 -9.05 8.72
C TYR A 110 0.31 -7.69 8.75
N ILE A 111 0.20 -7.07 9.93
CA ILE A 111 -0.41 -5.74 10.07
C ILE A 111 0.45 -4.70 9.34
N ARG A 112 1.79 -4.79 9.40
CA ARG A 112 2.69 -3.90 8.67
C ARG A 112 2.49 -4.00 7.16
N THR A 113 2.40 -5.19 6.60
CA THR A 113 2.09 -5.40 5.17
C THR A 113 0.77 -4.75 4.79
N LYS A 114 -0.29 -4.93 5.59
CA LYS A 114 -1.58 -4.25 5.36
C LYS A 114 -1.46 -2.73 5.34
N ILE A 115 -0.73 -2.16 6.29
CA ILE A 115 -0.51 -0.71 6.38
C ILE A 115 0.19 -0.21 5.11
N ARG A 116 1.25 -0.89 4.65
CA ARG A 116 1.98 -0.48 3.44
C ARG A 116 1.10 -0.54 2.19
N ILE A 117 0.40 -1.66 1.96
CA ILE A 117 -0.51 -1.83 0.81
C ILE A 117 -1.62 -0.77 0.80
N THR A 118 -2.27 -0.54 1.94
CA THR A 118 -3.40 0.40 2.02
C THR A 118 -2.97 1.85 1.83
N ARG A 119 -1.77 2.20 2.31
CA ARG A 119 -1.16 3.51 2.15
C ARG A 119 -0.87 3.84 0.68
N THR A 120 -0.18 2.96 -0.02
CA THR A 120 0.13 3.11 -1.46
C THR A 120 -1.12 3.02 -2.33
N ALA A 121 -2.06 2.13 -1.99
CA ALA A 121 -3.34 2.04 -2.67
C ALA A 121 -4.14 3.33 -2.57
N CYS A 122 -4.16 3.99 -1.41
CA CYS A 122 -4.80 5.30 -1.25
C CYS A 122 -4.24 6.33 -2.24
N PHE A 123 -2.92 6.43 -2.36
CA PHE A 123 -2.29 7.37 -3.28
C PHE A 123 -2.58 7.02 -4.74
N ASN A 124 -2.44 5.74 -5.11
CA ASN A 124 -2.66 5.29 -6.48
C ASN A 124 -4.13 5.42 -6.91
N PHE A 125 -5.09 5.11 -6.05
CA PHE A 125 -6.52 5.29 -6.37
C PHE A 125 -6.86 6.76 -6.57
N ALA A 126 -6.29 7.67 -5.78
CA ALA A 126 -6.45 9.10 -6.00
C ALA A 126 -5.93 9.53 -7.39
N LEU A 127 -4.72 9.09 -7.76
CA LEU A 127 -4.13 9.40 -9.08
C LEU A 127 -4.91 8.79 -10.25
N ILE A 128 -5.27 7.51 -10.15
CA ILE A 128 -6.05 6.81 -11.18
C ILE A 128 -7.38 7.53 -11.40
N THR A 129 -8.06 7.90 -10.31
CA THR A 129 -9.33 8.65 -10.38
C THR A 129 -9.11 10.00 -11.05
N LEU A 130 -8.11 10.76 -10.62
CA LEU A 130 -7.79 12.08 -11.17
C LEU A 130 -7.50 12.00 -12.68
N PHE A 131 -6.59 11.13 -13.10
CA PHE A 131 -6.24 10.99 -14.51
C PHE A 131 -7.43 10.51 -15.34
N SER A 132 -8.23 9.57 -14.82
CA SER A 132 -9.44 9.11 -15.51
C SER A 132 -10.44 10.25 -15.73
N LEU A 133 -10.65 11.11 -14.72
CA LEU A 133 -11.52 12.28 -14.85
C LEU A 133 -11.01 13.29 -15.87
N VAL A 134 -9.70 13.58 -15.87
CA VAL A 134 -9.09 14.50 -16.83
C VAL A 134 -9.20 13.97 -18.26
N ILE A 135 -8.91 12.68 -18.49
CA ILE A 135 -9.06 12.04 -19.81
C ILE A 135 -10.52 12.12 -20.27
N MET A 136 -11.47 11.73 -19.42
CA MET A 136 -12.89 11.76 -19.77
C MET A 136 -13.40 13.16 -20.08
N TYR A 137 -12.96 14.15 -19.32
CA TYR A 137 -13.29 15.55 -19.55
C TYR A 137 -12.73 16.05 -20.90
N ARG A 138 -11.45 15.79 -21.18
CA ARG A 138 -10.77 16.19 -22.42
C ARG A 138 -11.38 15.54 -23.67
N THR A 139 -11.73 14.26 -23.60
CA THR A 139 -12.22 13.52 -24.78
C THR A 139 -13.69 13.78 -25.07
N TYR A 140 -14.52 13.95 -24.03
CA TYR A 140 -15.97 13.93 -24.19
C TYR A 140 -16.70 15.21 -23.76
N HIS A 141 -16.00 16.24 -23.25
CA HIS A 141 -16.56 17.57 -22.93
C HIS A 141 -17.97 17.53 -22.29
N PHE A 142 -18.12 16.77 -21.19
CA PHE A 142 -19.37 16.53 -20.44
C PHE A 142 -20.50 15.72 -21.11
N LYS A 143 -20.32 15.25 -22.35
CA LYS A 143 -21.34 14.43 -23.05
C LYS A 143 -21.79 13.20 -22.23
N TYR A 144 -20.90 12.65 -21.39
CA TYR A 144 -21.16 11.50 -20.52
C TYR A 144 -21.03 11.86 -19.04
N ILE A 145 -21.76 12.88 -18.57
CA ILE A 145 -21.69 13.36 -17.18
C ILE A 145 -22.01 12.28 -16.13
N ALA A 146 -22.93 11.36 -16.42
CA ALA A 146 -23.25 10.25 -15.54
C ALA A 146 -22.04 9.33 -15.28
N VAL A 147 -21.22 9.11 -16.31
CA VAL A 147 -19.98 8.31 -16.20
C VAL A 147 -18.93 9.06 -15.39
N LEU A 148 -18.80 10.38 -15.56
CA LEU A 148 -17.90 11.21 -14.75
C LEU A 148 -18.28 11.18 -13.26
N ILE A 149 -19.58 11.27 -12.94
CA ILE A 149 -20.08 11.16 -11.57
C ILE A 149 -19.77 9.77 -11.02
N LEU A 150 -20.01 8.72 -11.79
CA LEU A 150 -19.72 7.34 -11.37
C LEU A 150 -18.23 7.12 -11.08
N ILE A 151 -17.34 7.55 -11.97
CA ILE A 151 -15.87 7.46 -11.77
C ILE A 151 -15.46 8.24 -10.52
N SER A 152 -16.01 9.45 -10.34
CA SER A 152 -15.71 10.28 -9.17
C SER A 152 -16.16 9.61 -7.87
N LEU A 153 -17.37 9.04 -7.84
CA LEU A 153 -17.92 8.37 -6.66
C LEU A 153 -17.15 7.08 -6.34
N LEU A 154 -16.93 6.21 -7.33
CA LEU A 154 -16.19 4.96 -7.13
C LEU A 154 -14.74 5.22 -6.75
N GLY A 155 -14.06 6.11 -7.47
CA GLY A 155 -12.67 6.48 -7.20
C GLY A 155 -12.49 7.15 -5.84
N GLY A 156 -13.40 8.07 -5.49
CA GLY A 156 -13.45 8.71 -4.18
C GLY A 156 -13.70 7.70 -3.06
N LEU A 157 -14.66 6.78 -3.24
CA LEU A 157 -14.97 5.72 -2.29
C LEU A 157 -13.77 4.78 -2.07
N LEU A 158 -13.12 4.31 -3.14
CA LEU A 158 -11.95 3.44 -3.05
C LEU A 158 -10.78 4.14 -2.34
N THR A 159 -10.53 5.41 -2.66
CA THR A 159 -9.51 6.23 -2.00
C THR A 159 -9.83 6.39 -0.51
N PHE A 160 -11.09 6.71 -0.17
CA PHE A 160 -11.55 6.85 1.20
C PHE A 160 -11.42 5.54 2.00
N LEU A 161 -11.86 4.41 1.44
CA LEU A 161 -11.75 3.11 2.08
C LEU A 161 -10.29 2.70 2.29
N ALA A 162 -9.41 2.97 1.31
CA ALA A 162 -7.98 2.73 1.45
C ALA A 162 -7.36 3.58 2.57
N TYR A 163 -7.69 4.87 2.62
CA TYR A 163 -7.27 5.78 3.69
C TYR A 163 -7.77 5.32 5.07
N TRP A 164 -9.07 5.02 5.18
CA TRP A 164 -9.69 4.57 6.43
C TRP A 164 -9.07 3.26 6.92
N SER A 165 -8.86 2.30 6.01
CA SER A 165 -8.20 1.04 6.32
C SER A 165 -6.76 1.26 6.80
N TRP A 166 -6.00 2.14 6.15
CA TRP A 166 -4.66 2.50 6.58
C TRP A 166 -4.65 3.11 7.99
N GLU A 167 -5.55 4.06 8.28
CA GLU A 167 -5.64 4.70 9.59
C GLU A 167 -6.03 3.70 10.69
N HIS A 168 -7.04 2.87 10.44
CA HIS A 168 -7.50 1.86 11.37
C HIS A 168 -6.41 0.83 11.68
N ASN A 169 -5.73 0.31 10.64
CA ASN A 169 -4.64 -0.66 10.81
C ASN A 169 -3.45 -0.04 11.57
N THR A 170 -3.13 1.23 11.30
CA THR A 170 -2.06 1.95 12.01
C THR A 170 -2.37 2.13 13.49
N LYS A 171 -3.61 2.53 13.84
CA LYS A 171 -4.05 2.63 15.24
C LYS A 171 -4.02 1.28 15.93
N SER A 172 -4.54 0.24 15.28
CA SER A 172 -4.53 -1.15 15.80
C SER A 172 -3.12 -1.66 16.03
N SER A 173 -2.19 -1.40 15.10
CA SER A 173 -0.77 -1.77 15.24
C SER A 173 -0.14 -1.11 16.47
N ASN A 174 -0.30 0.21 16.61
CA ASN A 174 0.25 0.95 17.76
C ASN A 174 -0.32 0.45 19.09
N LYS A 175 -1.63 0.20 19.15
CA LYS A 175 -2.28 -0.34 20.35
C LYS A 175 -1.70 -1.71 20.73
N ARG A 176 -1.58 -2.63 19.77
CA ARG A 176 -1.01 -3.98 20.01
C ARG A 176 0.44 -3.94 20.48
N VAL A 177 1.25 -3.03 19.93
CA VAL A 177 2.62 -2.84 20.41
C VAL A 177 2.62 -2.35 21.85
N SER A 178 1.80 -1.35 22.19
CA SER A 178 1.70 -0.84 23.56
C SER A 178 1.20 -1.89 24.56
N ASP A 179 0.20 -2.69 24.18
CA ASP A 179 -0.34 -3.77 25.01
C ASP A 179 0.70 -4.87 25.24
N GLY A 180 1.47 -5.21 24.21
CA GLY A 180 2.55 -6.19 24.32
C GLY A 180 3.65 -5.75 25.29
N PHE A 181 4.04 -4.48 25.25
CA PHE A 181 5.01 -3.94 26.23
C PHE A 181 4.47 -3.95 27.65
N ARG A 182 3.18 -3.61 27.84
CA ARG A 182 2.53 -3.66 29.15
C ARG A 182 2.50 -5.07 29.72
N ILE A 183 2.22 -6.07 28.89
CA ILE A 183 2.24 -7.49 29.29
C ILE A 183 3.66 -7.91 29.65
N TYR A 184 4.65 -7.57 28.82
CA TYR A 184 6.06 -7.88 29.09
C TYR A 184 6.55 -7.28 30.41
N GLU A 185 6.25 -6.01 30.69
CA GLU A 185 6.61 -5.34 31.94
C GLU A 185 5.97 -6.02 33.15
N LYS A 186 4.68 -6.40 33.06
CA LYS A 186 3.98 -7.13 34.12
C LYS A 186 4.60 -8.49 34.41
N HIS A 187 5.01 -9.25 33.39
CA HIS A 187 5.70 -10.52 33.60
C HIS A 187 7.10 -10.35 34.19
N LYS A 188 7.81 -9.29 33.80
CA LYS A 188 9.12 -8.96 34.34
C LYS A 188 9.06 -8.58 35.83
N THR A 189 8.05 -7.84 36.26
CA THR A 189 7.86 -7.49 37.68
C THR A 189 7.49 -8.70 38.52
N ALA A 190 6.55 -9.54 38.06
CA ALA A 190 6.15 -10.77 38.78
C ALA A 190 7.33 -11.73 39.02
N LYS A 191 8.18 -11.95 37.99
CA LYS A 191 9.36 -12.81 38.12
C LYS A 191 10.40 -12.25 39.11
N LYS A 192 10.47 -10.93 39.26
CA LYS A 192 11.38 -10.28 40.22
C LYS A 192 10.91 -10.45 41.65
N GLU A 193 9.60 -10.42 41.90
CA GLU A 193 9.01 -10.64 43.23
C GLU A 193 9.22 -12.08 43.71
N GLU A 194 9.03 -13.08 42.84
CA GLU A 194 9.26 -14.50 43.16
C GLU A 194 10.72 -14.78 43.59
N THR A 195 11.69 -14.10 42.99
CA THR A 195 13.12 -14.31 43.28
C THR A 195 13.62 -13.59 44.54
N THR A 196 12.85 -12.64 45.08
CA THR A 196 13.20 -11.87 46.29
C THR A 196 12.55 -12.37 47.58
N THR A 197 11.70 -13.39 47.52
CA THR A 197 11.13 -14.02 48.73
C THR A 197 12.20 -14.92 49.35
N PRO A 198 12.82 -14.56 50.50
CA PRO A 198 13.76 -15.43 51.16
C PRO A 198 13.01 -16.63 51.77
N MET A 199 13.59 -17.83 51.64
CA MET A 199 13.15 -19.01 52.41
C MET A 199 13.30 -18.77 53.91
#